data_AF-A0A2V8G3S6-F1
#
_entry.id   AF-A0A2V8G3S6-F1
#
_cell.length_a   1.000
_cell.length_b   1.000
_cell.length_c   1.000
_cell.angle_alpha   90.00
_cell.angle_beta   90.00
_cell.angle_gamma   90.00
#
_symmetry.space_group_name_H-M   'P 1'
#
loop_
_entity.id
_entity.type
_entity.pdbx_description
1 polymer ?
#
loop_
_entity_poly.entity_id
_entity_poly.type
_entity_poly.pdbx_seq_one_letter_code
_entity_poly.pdbx_strand_id
1 'polypeptide(L)' 'FDHPGTLPADQVYATTAYLLFINGIIGERDVMDQTTLPQVKMPNRTGFVPDTRPDVPTRKR' A
#
# COMPACT_ATOMS: atom_id res chain seq x y z
N PHE A 1 -18.27 10.59 14.09
CA PHE A 1 -17.05 10.32 13.31
C PHE A 1 -17.51 9.50 12.09
N ASP A 2 -18.25 10.10 11.15
CA ASP A 2 -19.10 9.31 10.22
C ASP A 2 -19.16 9.88 8.79
N HIS A 3 -18.08 10.50 8.32
CA HIS A 3 -18.04 11.13 6.99
C HIS A 3 -16.95 10.53 6.10
N PRO A 4 -17.12 9.29 5.60
CA PRO A 4 -16.22 8.75 4.59
C PRO A 4 -16.32 9.57 3.29
N GLY A 5 -15.23 9.67 2.55
CA GLY A 5 -15.21 10.32 1.23
C GLY A 5 -15.20 11.85 1.25
N THR A 6 -14.92 12.49 2.39
CA THR A 6 -14.83 13.96 2.47
C THR A 6 -13.49 14.53 2.01
N LEU A 7 -12.46 13.69 1.86
CA LEU A 7 -11.14 14.15 1.46
C LEU A 7 -11.10 14.37 -0.06
N PRO A 8 -10.73 15.58 -0.53
CA PRO A 8 -10.40 15.80 -1.93
C PRO A 8 -9.12 15.02 -2.32
N ALA A 9 -8.92 14.82 -3.62
CA ALA A 9 -7.88 13.93 -4.14
C ALA A 9 -6.46 14.31 -3.67
N ASP A 10 -6.14 15.60 -3.64
CA ASP A 10 -4.88 16.13 -3.13
C ASP A 10 -4.64 15.74 -1.67
N GLN A 11 -5.66 15.84 -0.82
CA GLN A 11 -5.57 15.42 0.58
C GLN A 11 -5.46 13.90 0.74
N VAL A 12 -6.09 13.11 -0.14
CA VAL A 12 -5.91 11.65 -0.16
C VAL A 12 -4.46 11.29 -0.49
N TYR A 13 -3.88 11.90 -1.51
CA TYR A 13 -2.47 11.67 -1.87
C TYR A 13 -1.51 12.15 -0.77
N ALA A 14 -1.74 13.34 -0.19
CA ALA A 14 -0.90 13.86 0.89
C ALA A 14 -0.95 12.96 2.15
N THR A 15 -2.15 12.51 2.54
CA THR A 15 -2.31 11.60 3.68
C THR A 15 -1.62 10.26 3.41
N THR A 16 -1.74 9.73 2.18
CA THR A 16 -1.07 8.49 1.78
C THR A 16 0.46 8.65 1.80
N ALA A 17 0.99 9.76 1.27
CA ALA A 17 2.42 10.06 1.30
C ALA A 17 2.95 10.11 2.74
N TYR A 18 2.23 10.78 3.64
CA TYR A 18 2.58 10.85 5.05
C TYR A 18 2.67 9.45 5.67
N LEU A 19 1.67 8.59 5.44
CA LEU A 19 1.68 7.20 5.93
C LEU A 19 2.87 6.41 5.40
N LEU A 20 3.19 6.54 4.11
CA LEU A 20 4.34 5.85 3.51
C LEU A 20 5.66 6.36 4.10
N PHE A 21 5.79 7.67 4.32
CA PHE A 21 6.98 8.29 4.90
C PHE A 21 7.22 7.84 6.34
N ILE A 22 6.21 7.89 7.22
CA ILE A 22 6.37 7.47 8.61
C ILE A 22 6.65 5.96 8.75
N ASN A 23 6.33 5.17 7.72
CA ASN A 23 6.68 3.75 7.64
C ASN A 23 8.01 3.49 6.88
N GLY A 24 8.74 4.55 6.49
CA GLY A 24 10.04 4.46 5.81
C GLY A 24 9.98 3.87 4.40
N ILE A 25 8.82 3.90 3.73
CA ILE A 25 8.61 3.33 2.40
C ILE A 25 9.03 4.32 1.30
N ILE A 26 8.89 5.63 1.57
CA ILE A 26 9.30 6.72 0.68
C ILE A 26 10.16 7.74 1.46
N GLY A 27 10.90 8.59 0.76
CA GLY A 27 11.69 9.68 1.33
C GLY A 27 10.86 10.91 1.69
N GLU A 28 11.42 11.78 2.54
CA GLU A 28 10.78 13.02 3.03
C GLU A 28 10.37 14.00 1.91
N ARG A 29 11.08 13.96 0.78
CA ARG A 29 10.85 14.85 -0.38
C ARG A 29 10.10 14.18 -1.54
N ASP A 30 9.70 12.93 -1.39
CA ASP A 30 8.99 12.20 -2.43
C ASP A 30 7.54 12.69 -2.52
N VAL A 31 7.11 13.09 -3.72
CA VAL A 31 5.76 13.60 -3.97
C VAL A 31 4.87 12.48 -4.49
N MET A 32 3.76 12.22 -3.81
CA MET A 32 2.75 11.25 -4.26
C MET A 32 1.64 11.93 -5.06
N ASP A 33 1.40 11.41 -6.26
CA ASP A 33 0.29 11.77 -7.14
C ASP A 33 -0.21 10.53 -7.92
N GLN A 34 -1.13 10.75 -8.85
CA GLN A 34 -1.69 9.69 -9.71
C GLN A 34 -0.67 8.90 -10.53
N THR A 35 0.52 9.46 -10.75
CA THR A 35 1.62 8.93 -11.56
C THR A 35 2.66 8.25 -10.69
N THR A 36 3.04 8.87 -9.57
CA THR A 36 4.13 8.40 -8.70
C THR A 36 3.66 7.37 -7.67
N LEU A 37 2.47 7.52 -7.10
CA LEU A 37 1.95 6.59 -6.08
C LEU A 37 1.88 5.13 -6.58
N PRO A 38 1.41 4.83 -7.80
CA PRO A 38 1.38 3.45 -8.31
C PRO A 38 2.76 2.79 -8.48
N GLN A 39 3.84 3.58 -8.51
CA GLN A 39 5.20 3.08 -8.66
C GLN A 39 5.81 2.60 -7.33
N VAL A 40 5.21 2.96 -6.20
CA VAL A 40 5.69 2.56 -4.88
C VAL A 40 5.60 1.04 -4.72
N LYS A 41 6.72 0.40 -4.31
CA LYS A 41 6.79 -1.03 -4.06
C LYS A 41 6.63 -1.32 -2.57
N MET A 42 5.47 -1.82 -2.17
CA MET A 42 5.23 -2.25 -0.79
C MET A 42 6.14 -3.44 -0.43
N PRO A 43 6.71 -3.49 0.79
CA PRO A 43 7.61 -4.57 1.20
C PRO A 43 6.98 -5.96 1.08
N ASN A 44 5.69 -6.10 1.42
CA ASN A 44 4.96 -7.37 1.35
C ASN A 44 4.35 -7.67 -0.04
N ARG A 45 4.77 -6.98 -1.12
CA ARG A 45 4.16 -7.12 -2.45
C ARG A 45 4.14 -8.55 -2.98
N THR A 46 5.10 -9.38 -2.59
CA THR A 46 5.21 -10.80 -3.01
C THR A 46 4.93 -11.78 -1.87
N GLY A 47 4.45 -11.32 -0.70
CA GLY A 47 4.26 -12.17 0.48
C GLY A 47 2.93 -12.91 0.55
N PHE A 48 2.10 -12.82 -0.49
CA PHE A 48 0.81 -13.50 -0.54
C PHE A 48 0.97 -14.93 -1.08
N VAL A 49 0.39 -15.90 -0.37
CA VAL A 49 0.33 -17.30 -0.81
C VAL A 49 -1.11 -17.67 -1.14
N PRO A 50 -1.35 -18.41 -2.25
CA PRO A 50 -2.68 -18.93 -2.56
C PRO A 50 -3.22 -19.87 -1.46
N ASP A 51 -4.55 -19.92 -1.27
CA ASP A 51 -5.16 -20.87 -0.34
C ASP A 51 -4.94 -22.31 -0.80
N THR A 52 -4.53 -23.18 0.13
CA THR A 52 -4.14 -24.57 -0.14
C THR A 52 -5.13 -25.61 0.42
N ARG A 53 -6.24 -25.17 1.02
CA ARG A 53 -7.18 -26.06 1.72
C ARG A 53 -8.24 -26.70 0.81
N PRO A 54 -8.83 -27.84 1.25
CA PRO A 54 -8.51 -28.61 2.47
C PRO A 54 -7.56 -29.80 2.25
N ASP A 55 -7.39 -30.26 1.02
CA ASP A 55 -6.91 -31.62 0.75
C ASP A 55 -5.47 -31.67 0.21
N VAL A 56 -4.81 -30.52 0.10
CA VAL A 56 -3.51 -30.40 -0.56
C VAL A 56 -2.38 -30.31 0.48
N PRO A 57 -1.36 -31.19 0.43
CA PRO A 57 -0.13 -31.01 1.18
C PRO A 57 0.67 -29.84 0.58
N THR A 58 1.05 -28.86 1.41
CA THR A 58 1.77 -27.65 0.97
C THR A 58 3.06 -27.98 0.21
N ARG A 59 3.17 -27.52 -1.05
CA ARG A 59 4.39 -27.67 -1.86
C ARG A 59 5.49 -26.73 -1.36
N LYS A 60 6.65 -27.28 -0.97
CA LYS A 60 7.87 -26.52 -0.64
C LYS A 60 8.35 -25.71 -1.85
N ARG A 61 8.51 -24.40 -1.68
CA ARG A 61 9.41 -23.53 -2.45
C ARG A 61 9.98 -22.46 -1.53
#